data_AF-A0A158I2C0-F1
#
_entry.id   AF-A0A158I2C0-F1
#
_cell.length_a   1.000
_cell.length_b   1.000
_cell.length_c   1.000
_cell.angle_alpha   90.00
_cell.angle_beta   90.00
_cell.angle_gamma   90.00
#
_symmetry.space_group_name_H-M   'P 1'
#
loop_
_entity.id
_entity.type
_entity.pdbx_description
1 polymer ?
#
loop_
_entity_poly.entity_id
_entity_poly.type
_entity_poly.pdbx_seq_one_letter_code
_entity_poly.pdbx_strand_id
1 'polypeptide(L)'
;MKRFVRGDDRNQSFLLPEALDDYVTDTNPVRVIDVFAEELDLNDLGFEGVQPALTGRPAYHPEVMLKIYIYGYLNRIQSSRRLEREAQRNV
;
A
#
# COMPACT_ATOMS: atom_id res chain seq x y z
N MET A 1 0.83 -2.41 20.73
CA MET A 1 0.46 -3.43 19.72
C MET A 1 0.17 -2.71 18.40
N LYS A 2 0.76 -3.14 17.28
CA LYS A 2 0.43 -2.61 15.95
C LYS A 2 -1.05 -2.93 15.67
N ARG A 3 -1.89 -1.90 15.51
CA ARG A 3 -3.34 -2.06 15.39
C ARG A 3 -3.82 -2.33 13.95
N PHE A 4 -2.98 -2.00 12.97
CA PHE A 4 -3.12 -2.44 11.58
C PHE A 4 -1.99 -3.39 11.20
N VAL A 5 -2.20 -4.20 10.15
CA VAL A 5 -1.13 -4.90 9.46
C VAL A 5 -0.18 -3.85 8.87
N ARG A 6 1.09 -3.93 9.23
CA ARG A 6 2.14 -3.02 8.74
C ARG A 6 3.13 -3.84 7.94
N GLY A 7 3.38 -3.43 6.71
CA GLY A 7 4.46 -3.98 5.89
C GLY A 7 5.83 -3.56 6.40
N ASP A 8 6.86 -4.09 5.76
CA ASP A 8 8.24 -3.65 5.98
C ASP A 8 8.45 -2.27 5.36
N ASP A 9 9.42 -1.52 5.90
CA ASP A 9 9.78 -0.21 5.37
C ASP A 9 10.59 -0.41 4.08
N ARG A 10 10.16 0.22 2.99
CA ARG A 10 10.84 0.13 1.68
C ARG A 10 12.27 0.70 1.71
N ASN A 11 12.54 1.61 2.65
CA ASN A 11 13.85 2.22 2.85
C ASN A 11 14.72 1.40 3.81
N GLN A 12 14.18 0.31 4.37
CA GLN A 12 14.96 -0.55 5.26
C GLN A 12 16.08 -1.22 4.47
N SER A 13 17.28 -1.22 5.06
CA SER A 13 18.42 -1.81 4.39
C SER A 13 18.42 -3.34 4.40
N PHE A 14 18.75 -3.97 3.27
CA PHE A 14 18.91 -5.42 3.12
C PHE A 14 20.34 -5.79 2.69
N LEU A 15 20.65 -7.08 2.67
CA LEU A 15 21.99 -7.57 2.27
C LEU A 15 22.27 -7.30 0.78
N LEU A 16 21.26 -7.53 -0.08
CA LEU A 16 21.21 -7.22 -1.51
C LEU A 16 19.73 -7.18 -1.91
N PRO A 17 19.16 -6.08 -2.46
CA PRO A 17 19.72 -4.72 -2.68
C PRO A 17 19.95 -3.93 -1.38
N GLU A 18 20.48 -2.70 -1.48
CA GLU A 18 20.62 -1.80 -0.32
C GLU A 18 19.25 -1.48 0.27
N ALA A 19 18.26 -1.05 -0.51
CA ALA A 19 16.86 -0.91 -0.08
C ALA A 19 15.90 -1.42 -1.16
N LEU A 20 14.66 -1.73 -0.76
CA LEU A 20 13.62 -2.12 -1.71
C LEU A 20 13.24 -0.96 -2.65
N ASP A 21 13.27 0.28 -2.14
CA ASP A 21 12.98 1.49 -2.92
C ASP A 21 13.98 1.70 -4.08
N ASP A 22 15.18 1.12 -4.01
CA ASP A 22 16.19 1.24 -5.06
C ASP A 22 15.77 0.54 -6.37
N TYR A 23 14.84 -0.41 -6.31
CA TYR A 23 14.25 -1.03 -7.49
C TYR A 23 13.13 -0.18 -8.13
N VAL A 24 12.66 0.86 -7.43
CA VAL A 24 11.61 1.75 -7.91
C VAL A 24 12.23 2.97 -8.57
N THR A 25 12.09 3.09 -9.89
CA THR A 25 12.60 4.27 -10.61
C THR A 25 11.91 5.56 -10.15
N ASP A 26 12.60 6.70 -10.26
CA ASP A 26 12.06 8.02 -9.90
C ASP A 26 10.80 8.38 -10.69
N THR A 27 10.67 7.87 -11.91
CA THR A 27 9.52 8.11 -12.79
C THR A 27 8.42 7.06 -12.62
N ASN A 28 8.53 6.12 -11.67
CA ASN A 28 7.53 5.10 -11.47
C ASN A 28 6.23 5.72 -10.91
N PRO A 29 5.05 5.47 -11.53
CA PRO A 29 3.77 5.99 -11.04
C PRO A 29 3.44 5.64 -9.59
N VAL A 30 4.01 4.56 -9.03
CA VAL A 30 3.78 4.17 -7.63
C VAL A 30 4.17 5.27 -6.65
N ARG A 31 5.18 6.09 -6.98
CA ARG A 31 5.60 7.23 -6.16
C ARG A 31 4.49 8.29 -6.05
N VAL A 32 3.76 8.53 -7.14
CA VAL A 32 2.62 9.46 -7.15
C VAL A 32 1.43 8.88 -6.40
N ILE A 33 1.14 7.59 -6.56
CA ILE A 33 0.06 6.91 -5.82
C ILE A 33 0.30 7.03 -4.31
N ASP A 34 1.56 6.83 -3.90
CA ASP A 34 1.96 6.84 -2.51
C ASP A 34 1.74 8.20 -1.84
N VAL A 35 2.31 9.26 -2.43
CA VAL A 35 2.11 10.65 -1.96
C VAL A 35 0.64 11.03 -2.03
N PHE A 36 -0.07 10.69 -3.11
CA PHE A 36 -1.48 11.01 -3.24
C PHE A 36 -2.33 10.41 -2.12
N ALA A 37 -2.12 9.14 -1.78
CA ALA A 37 -2.91 8.50 -0.74
C ALA A 37 -2.52 8.96 0.67
N GLU A 38 -1.26 9.35 0.90
CA GLU A 38 -0.79 9.89 2.18
C GLU A 38 -1.34 11.29 2.49
N GLU A 39 -1.58 12.11 1.46
CA GLU A 39 -2.12 13.46 1.60
C GLU A 39 -3.65 13.49 1.83
N LEU A 40 -4.34 12.36 1.71
CA LEU A 40 -5.80 12.29 1.90
C LEU A 40 -6.16 12.01 3.36
N ASP A 41 -7.03 12.85 3.93
CA ASP A 41 -7.74 12.51 5.16
C ASP A 41 -8.88 11.53 4.84
N LEU A 42 -8.57 10.23 4.93
CA LEU A 42 -9.54 9.18 4.65
C LEU A 42 -10.72 9.16 5.64
N ASN A 43 -10.52 9.65 6.86
CA ASN A 43 -11.60 9.73 7.84
C ASN A 43 -12.62 10.79 7.43
N ASP A 44 -12.15 11.98 7.04
CA ASP A 44 -13.01 13.07 6.59
C ASP A 44 -13.67 12.77 5.23
N LEU A 45 -13.02 11.97 4.39
CA LEU A 45 -13.59 11.45 3.15
C LEU A 45 -14.62 10.33 3.37
N GLY A 46 -14.85 9.91 4.62
CA GLY A 46 -15.87 8.92 4.97
C GLY A 46 -15.46 7.47 4.72
N PHE A 47 -14.16 7.16 4.65
CA PHE A 47 -13.73 5.77 4.60
C PHE A 47 -14.00 5.07 5.93
N GLU A 48 -14.62 3.89 5.86
CA GLU A 48 -14.73 3.00 7.00
C GLU A 48 -13.40 2.32 7.32
N GLY A 49 -13.20 1.91 8.57
CA GLY A 49 -12.03 1.13 8.99
C GLY A 49 -10.73 1.92 9.17
N VAL A 50 -10.77 3.25 9.12
CA VAL A 50 -9.63 4.14 9.45
C VAL A 50 -9.28 4.03 10.94
N GLN A 51 -10.28 3.79 11.79
CA GLN A 51 -10.06 3.44 13.19
C GLN A 51 -9.92 1.93 13.33
N PRO A 52 -8.81 1.44 13.93
CA PRO A 52 -8.61 0.02 14.08
C PRO A 52 -9.55 -0.58 15.13
N ALA A 53 -9.98 -1.82 14.89
CA ALA A 53 -10.76 -2.57 15.85
C ALA A 53 -9.97 -2.80 17.16
N LEU A 54 -10.68 -2.85 18.28
CA LEU A 54 -10.10 -3.08 19.62
C LEU A 54 -9.59 -4.53 19.80
N THR A 55 -10.21 -5.49 19.11
CA THR A 55 -9.94 -6.92 19.25
C THR A 55 -9.97 -7.62 17.89
N GLY A 56 -9.40 -8.83 17.83
CA GLY A 56 -9.37 -9.65 16.63
C GLY A 56 -8.09 -9.50 15.81
N ARG A 57 -8.12 -10.03 14.57
CA ARG A 57 -6.99 -9.92 13.65
C ARG A 57 -6.87 -8.46 13.18
N PRO A 58 -5.67 -7.85 13.21
CA PRO A 58 -5.46 -6.52 12.64
C PRO A 58 -5.92 -6.47 11.19
N ALA A 59 -6.68 -5.44 10.85
CA ALA A 59 -7.05 -5.15 9.46
C ALA A 59 -5.88 -4.47 8.73
N TYR A 60 -5.96 -4.39 7.40
CA TYR A 60 -5.13 -3.43 6.65
C TYR A 60 -5.73 -2.04 6.76
N HIS A 61 -4.89 -1.00 6.77
CA HIS A 61 -5.36 0.38 6.74
C HIS A 61 -6.03 0.67 5.38
N PRO A 62 -7.16 1.42 5.32
CA PRO A 62 -7.84 1.72 4.07
C PRO A 62 -6.95 2.41 3.02
N GLU A 63 -5.96 3.18 3.46
CA GLU A 63 -4.95 3.80 2.59
C GLU A 63 -4.17 2.78 1.76
N VAL A 64 -3.78 1.65 2.35
CA VAL A 64 -3.07 0.57 1.64
C VAL A 64 -3.97 -0.02 0.56
N MET A 65 -5.25 -0.21 0.89
CA MET A 65 -6.24 -0.73 -0.07
C MET A 65 -6.49 0.26 -1.21
N LEU A 66 -6.51 1.57 -0.91
CA LEU A 66 -6.63 2.64 -1.89
C LEU A 66 -5.42 2.65 -2.84
N LYS A 67 -4.19 2.56 -2.30
CA LYS A 67 -2.95 2.47 -3.10
C LYS A 67 -3.01 1.30 -4.09
N ILE A 68 -3.43 0.11 -3.63
CA ILE A 68 -3.59 -1.08 -4.49
C ILE A 68 -4.68 -0.87 -5.55
N TYR A 69 -5.81 -0.26 -5.18
CA TYR A 69 -6.91 0.00 -6.10
C TYR A 69 -6.50 0.95 -7.23
N ILE A 70 -5.83 2.06 -6.90
CA ILE A 70 -5.34 3.03 -7.87
C ILE A 70 -4.28 2.38 -8.77
N TYR A 71 -3.34 1.60 -8.21
CA TYR A 71 -2.36 0.84 -8.98
C TYR A 71 -3.05 -0.09 -10.00
N GLY A 72 -4.07 -0.84 -9.57
CA GLY A 72 -4.85 -1.70 -10.46
C GLY A 72 -5.54 -0.93 -11.57
N TYR A 73 -6.14 0.22 -11.25
CA TYR A 73 -6.80 1.08 -12.22
C TYR A 73 -5.82 1.58 -13.29
N LEU A 74 -4.66 2.13 -12.89
CA LEU A 74 -3.64 2.63 -13.81
C LEU A 74 -3.08 1.52 -14.72
N ASN A 75 -2.92 0.31 -14.19
CA ASN A 75 -2.41 -0.84 -14.93
C ASN A 75 -3.50 -1.67 -15.65
N ARG A 76 -4.76 -1.21 -15.64
CA ARG A 76 -5.93 -1.91 -16.24
C ARG A 76 -6.12 -3.34 -15.69
N ILE A 77 -5.83 -3.54 -14.41
CA ILE A 77 -5.97 -4.81 -13.69
C ILE A 77 -7.24 -4.75 -12.83
N GLN A 78 -8.34 -5.25 -13.37
CA GLN A 78 -9.64 -5.21 -12.70
C GLN A 78 -9.94 -6.42 -11.81
N SER A 79 -9.19 -7.52 -11.99
CA SER A 79 -9.41 -8.73 -11.19
C SER A 79 -8.68 -8.62 -9.86
N SER A 80 -9.42 -8.75 -8.76
CA SER A 80 -8.85 -8.80 -7.40
C SER A 80 -7.79 -9.91 -7.24
N ARG A 81 -7.99 -11.06 -7.90
CA ARG A 81 -6.99 -12.15 -7.91
C ARG A 81 -5.72 -11.79 -8.69
N ARG A 82 -5.84 -10.97 -9.75
CA ARG A 82 -4.66 -10.50 -10.48
C ARG A 82 -3.92 -9.44 -9.66
N LEU A 83 -4.65 -8.54 -9.01
CA LEU A 83 -4.08 -7.57 -8.07
C LEU A 83 -3.31 -8.23 -6.93
N GLU A 84 -3.87 -9.28 -6.34
CA GLU A 84 -3.20 -10.05 -5.29
C GLU A 84 -1.87 -10.66 -5.76
N ARG A 85 -1.83 -11.19 -6.99
CA ARG A 85 -0.58 -11.68 -7.59
C ARG A 85 0.43 -10.56 -7.87
N GLU A 86 -0.03 -9.38 -8.29
CA GLU A 86 0.86 -8.24 -8.51
C GLU A 86 1.47 -7.74 -7.20
N ALA A 87 0.72 -7.77 -6.10
CA ALA A 87 1.21 -7.41 -4.77
C ALA A 87 2.29 -8.39 -4.22
N GLN A 88 2.44 -9.58 -4.82
CA GLN A 88 3.51 -10.52 -4.50
C GLN A 88 4.73 -10.38 -5.41
N ARG A 89 4.57 -9.77 -6.58
CA ARG A 89 5.60 -9.69 -7.62
C ARG A 89 6.31 -8.34 -7.63
N ASN A 90 5.53 -7.28 -7.48
CA ASN A 90 6.03 -5.93 -7.32
C ASN A 90 6.10 -5.69 -5.80
N VAL A 91 7.14 -6.29 -5.20
CA VAL A 91 7.55 -6.00 -3.83
C VAL A 91 8.36 -4.72 -3.87
#